data_AF-A0A139PA62-F1
#
_entry.id   AF-A0A139PA62-F1
#
_cell.length_a   1.000
_cell.length_b   1.000
_cell.length_c   1.000
_cell.angle_alpha   90.00
_cell.angle_beta   90.00
_cell.angle_gamma   90.00
#
_symmetry.space_group_name_H-M   'P 1'
#
loop_
_entity.id
_entity.type
_entity.pdbx_description
1 polymer ?
#
loop_
_entity_poly.entity_id
_entity_poly.type
_entity_poly.pdbx_seq_one_letter_code
_entity_poly.pdbx_strand_id
1 'polypeptide(L)' 'MMVKSKGVKVAVSTIYYWIDRGHLGKAEDFLLYPRKKSSKRQRAFS' A
#
# COMPACT_ATOMS: atom_id res chain seq x y z
N MET A 1 -2.43 -8.88 16.39
CA MET A 1 -1.26 -8.18 16.99
C MET A 1 -1.44 -6.68 16.85
N MET A 2 -1.05 -5.91 17.87
CA MET A 2 -1.18 -4.43 17.89
C MET A 2 0.19 -3.81 17.67
N VAL A 3 0.29 -2.84 16.77
CA VAL A 3 1.55 -2.17 16.41
C VAL A 3 1.37 -0.67 16.57
N LYS A 4 2.40 0.01 17.08
CA LYS A 4 2.42 1.46 17.25
C LYS A 4 3.04 2.09 16.01
N SER A 5 2.25 2.77 15.20
CA SER A 5 2.70 3.48 14.01
C SER A 5 2.36 4.96 14.13
N LYS A 6 3.34 5.85 13.94
CA LYS A 6 3.18 7.31 14.07
C LYS A 6 2.43 7.76 15.34
N GLY A 7 2.67 7.09 16.47
CA GLY A 7 2.02 7.40 17.75
C GLY A 7 0.62 6.79 17.94
N VAL A 8 0.02 6.21 16.90
CA VAL A 8 -1.29 5.56 16.95
C VAL A 8 -1.12 4.05 17.11
N LYS A 9 -1.84 3.43 18.05
CA LYS A 9 -1.85 1.98 18.25
C LYS A 9 -2.94 1.37 17.36
N VAL A 10 -2.53 0.64 16.34
CA VAL A 10 -3.45 0.04 15.35
C VAL A 10 -3.18 -1.46 15.21
N ALA A 11 -4.19 -2.22 14.79
CA ALA A 11 -4.01 -3.63 14.50
C ALA A 11 -3.19 -3.82 13.20
N VAL A 12 -2.39 -4.88 13.13
CA VAL A 12 -1.63 -5.25 11.92
C VAL A 12 -2.55 -5.41 10.71
N SER A 13 -3.74 -5.99 10.90
CA SER A 13 -4.75 -6.15 9.85
C SER A 13 -5.26 -4.81 9.32
N THR A 14 -5.39 -3.80 10.18
CA THR A 14 -5.80 -2.44 9.78
C THR A 14 -4.73 -1.75 8.93
N ILE A 15 -3.45 -1.90 9.29
CA ILE A 15 -2.34 -1.40 8.47
C ILE A 15 -2.35 -2.10 7.10
N TYR A 16 -2.51 -3.42 7.08
CA TYR A 16 -2.55 -4.20 5.84
C TYR A 16 -3.70 -3.77 4.92
N TYR A 17 -4.89 -3.55 5.49
CA TYR A 17 -6.06 -3.06 4.77
C TYR A 17 -5.85 -1.66 4.16
N TRP A 18 -5.13 -0.77 4.86
CA TRP A 18 -4.81 0.56 4.33
C TRP A 18 -3.76 0.54 3.22
N ILE A 19 -2.80 -0.41 3.28
CA ILE A 19 -1.80 -0.59 2.21
C ILE A 19 -2.48 -1.13 0.95
N ASP A 20 -3.34 -2.14 1.08
CA ASP A 20 -4.11 -2.72 -0.04
C ASP A 20 -5.02 -1.68 -0.72
N ARG A 21 -5.66 -0.81 0.08
CA ARG A 21 -6.48 0.29 -0.42
C ARG A 21 -5.71 1.55 -0.84
N GLY A 22 -4.38 1.54 -0.78
CA GLY A 22 -3.54 2.66 -1.22
C GLY A 22 -3.64 3.94 -0.39
N HIS A 23 -4.09 3.87 0.87
CA HIS A 23 -4.26 5.03 1.76
C HIS A 23 -2.96 5.58 2.37
N LEU A 24 -1.85 4.85 2.28
CA LEU A 24 -0.60 5.20 2.98
C LEU A 24 0.45 5.92 2.10
N GLY A 25 0.17 6.16 0.82
CA GLY A 25 1.12 6.76 -0.12
C GLY A 25 2.21 5.78 -0.57
N LYS A 26 2.53 5.81 -1.88
CA LYS A 26 3.45 4.91 -2.61
C LYS A 26 3.64 3.54 -1.94
N ALA A 27 2.66 2.66 -2.16
CA ALA A 27 2.71 1.27 -1.71
C ALA A 27 4.02 0.53 -2.09
N GLU A 28 4.74 1.02 -3.11
CA GLU A 28 6.03 0.52 -3.58
C GLU A 28 7.15 0.52 -2.53
N ASP A 29 7.22 1.54 -1.66
CA ASP A 29 8.31 1.66 -0.68
C ASP A 29 8.08 0.76 0.56
N PHE A 30 6.85 0.31 0.77
CA PHE A 30 6.46 -0.55 1.90
C PHE A 30 6.33 -2.03 1.52
N LEU A 31 6.50 -2.38 0.25
CA LEU A 31 6.41 -3.76 -0.21
C LEU A 31 7.74 -4.48 0.03
N LEU A 32 7.72 -5.56 0.82
CA LEU A 32 8.88 -6.42 1.10
C LEU A 32 9.49 -7.01 -0.19
N TYR A 33 8.68 -7.13 -1.24
CA TYR A 33 9.13 -7.47 -2.58
C TYR A 33 8.67 -6.41 -3.56
N PRO A 34 9.56 -5.86 -4.40
CA PRO A 34 9.16 -4.90 -5.41
C PRO A 34 8.19 -5.57 -6.39
N ARG A 35 6.91 -5.23 -6.28
CA ARG A 35 5.91 -5.67 -7.26
C ARG A 35 6.22 -4.93 -8.55
N LYS A 36 6.62 -5.67 -9.60
CA LYS A 36 6.85 -5.14 -10.94
C LYS A 36 5.67 -4.25 -11.30
N LYS A 37 5.90 -2.96 -11.55
CA LYS A 37 4.86 -2.02 -11.99
C LYS A 37 4.18 -2.67 -13.20
N SER A 38 2.98 -3.20 -13.02
CA SER A 38 2.13 -3.49 -14.17
C SER A 38 1.85 -2.10 -14.74
N SER A 39 2.49 -1.75 -15.85
CA SER A 39 2.08 -0.58 -16.61
C SER A 39 0.59 -0.72 -16.82
N LYS A 40 -0.21 0.10 -16.13
CA LYS A 40 -1.58 0.33 -16.56
C LYS A 40 -1.42 0.85 -17.97
N ARG A 41 -1.66 -0.03 -18.95
CA ARG A 41 -1.67 0.31 -20.37
C ARG A 41 -2.60 1.51 -20.48
N GLN A 42 -2.03 2.69 -20.67
CA GLN A 42 -2.78 3.90 -20.94
C GLN A 42 -3.46 3.61 -22.28
N ARG A 43 -4.76 3.30 -22.25
CA ARG A 43 -5.55 3.28 -23.47
C ARG A 43 -5.62 4.73 -23.92
N ALA A 44 -4.76 5.10 -24.87
CA ALA A 44 -5.07 6.18 -25.79
C ALA A 44 -6.31 5.71 -26.57
N PHE A 45 -7.47 6.20 -26.18
CA PHE A 45 -8.61 6.22 -27.10
C PHE A 45 -8.37 7.39 -28.06
N SER A 46 -8.58 7.09 -29.34
CA SER A 46 -8.34 7.90 -30.54
C SER A 46 -8.68 9.38 -30.42
#